data_AF-A0A2V8D1C1-F1
#
_entry.id   AF-A0A2V8D1C1-F1
#
_cell.length_a   1.000
_cell.length_b   1.000
_cell.length_c   1.000
_cell.angle_alpha   90.00
_cell.angle_beta   90.00
_cell.angle_gamma   90.00
#
_symmetry.space_group_name_H-M   'P 1'
#
loop_
_entity.id
_entity.type
_entity.pdbx_description
1 polymer ?
#
loop_
_entity_poly.entity_id
_entity_poly.type
_entity_poly.pdbx_seq_one_letter_code
_entity_poly.pdbx_strand_id
1 'polypeptide(L)'
;MPPSRVAVVTFQVGDESFRVRLVGEDQIAAALRAQAGSGGRIPNGRIVDGTEVNRGWSWHLVDVSFAEGTIELCDGRPSDVEKAGVSFGGGRFCPWTARVVAINDM
;
A
#
# COMPACT_ATOMS: atom_id res chain seq x y z
N MET A 1 0.81 24.51 -11.10
CA MET A 1 0.72 23.31 -10.26
C MET A 1 2.11 22.70 -10.22
N PRO A 2 2.76 22.56 -9.06
CA PRO A 2 4.06 21.89 -8.98
C PRO A 2 3.92 20.45 -9.52
N PRO A 3 4.98 19.88 -10.13
CA PRO A 3 4.93 18.51 -10.61
C PRO A 3 4.58 17.58 -9.46
N SER A 4 3.65 16.65 -9.71
CA SER A 4 3.29 15.63 -8.75
C SER A 4 4.54 14.82 -8.41
N ARG A 5 5.01 14.90 -7.17
CA ARG A 5 6.10 14.03 -6.69
C ARG A 5 5.65 12.58 -6.73
N VAL A 6 6.57 11.68 -7.07
CA VAL A 6 6.31 10.24 -7.10
C VAL A 6 7.30 9.55 -6.17
N ALA A 7 6.82 8.58 -5.39
CA ALA A 7 7.68 7.75 -4.57
C ALA A 7 7.26 6.29 -4.64
N VAL A 8 8.22 5.36 -4.50
CA VAL A 8 7.94 3.94 -4.26
C VAL A 8 8.08 3.66 -2.78
N VAL A 9 7.01 3.17 -2.17
CA VAL A 9 6.97 2.79 -0.76
C VAL A 9 6.97 1.27 -0.64
N THR A 10 7.83 0.73 0.21
CA THR A 10 7.85 -0.70 0.55
C THR A 10 7.20 -0.90 1.91
N PHE A 11 6.20 -1.79 1.94
CA PHE A 11 5.50 -2.20 3.15
C PHE A 11 5.89 -3.63 3.54
N GLN A 12 6.12 -3.86 4.82
CA GLN A 12 6.29 -5.18 5.43
C GLN A 12 4.99 -5.60 6.13
N VAL A 13 4.51 -6.82 5.86
CA VAL A 13 3.32 -7.45 6.47
C VAL A 13 3.72 -8.85 6.93
N GLY A 14 3.97 -9.03 8.23
CA GLY A 14 4.54 -10.27 8.74
C GLY A 14 5.92 -10.54 8.13
N ASP A 15 6.08 -11.65 7.43
CA ASP A 15 7.27 -12.07 6.68
C ASP A 15 7.23 -11.68 5.19
N GLU A 16 6.13 -11.10 4.72
CA GLU A 16 5.93 -10.71 3.33
C GLU A 16 6.10 -9.20 3.12
N SER A 17 6.46 -8.79 1.90
CA SER A 17 6.56 -7.37 1.55
C SER A 17 5.92 -7.08 0.20
N PHE A 18 5.40 -5.86 0.05
CA PHE A 18 4.86 -5.37 -1.21
C PHE A 18 5.25 -3.91 -1.42
N ARG A 19 5.22 -3.44 -2.68
CA ARG A 19 5.60 -2.09 -3.08
C ARG A 19 4.44 -1.38 -3.73
N VAL A 20 4.34 -0.09 -3.45
CA VAL A 20 3.27 0.78 -3.94
C VAL A 20 3.88 2.05 -4.50
N ARG A 21 3.39 2.48 -5.66
CA ARG A 21 3.69 3.80 -6.23
C ARG A 21 2.72 4.81 -5.62
N LEU A 22 3.25 5.82 -4.95
CA LEU A 22 2.48 6.97 -4.45
C LEU A 22 2.70 8.17 -5.36
N VAL A 23 1.65 8.94 -5.60
CA VAL A 23 1.66 10.13 -6.46
C VAL A 23 1.06 11.29 -5.68
N GLY A 24 1.82 12.39 -5.60
CA GLY A 24 1.43 13.61 -4.92
C GLY A 24 1.94 13.71 -3.49
N GLU A 25 2.01 14.94 -3.00
CA GLU A 25 2.63 15.26 -1.72
C GLU A 25 1.86 14.68 -0.53
N ASP A 26 0.52 14.63 -0.60
CA ASP A 26 -0.31 14.16 0.51
C ASP A 26 -0.11 12.67 0.81
N GLN A 27 -0.02 11.83 -0.23
CA GLN A 27 0.23 10.39 -0.08
C GLN A 27 1.63 10.15 0.49
N ILE A 28 2.64 10.86 -0.02
CA ILE A 28 4.03 10.73 0.44
C ILE A 28 4.16 11.21 1.89
N ALA A 29 3.53 12.34 2.24
CA ALA A 29 3.50 12.84 3.61
C ALA A 29 2.79 11.87 4.57
N ALA A 30 1.71 11.22 4.12
CA ALA A 30 1.04 10.19 4.91
C ALA A 30 1.94 8.97 5.12
N ALA A 31 2.66 8.50 4.09
CA ALA A 31 3.63 7.41 4.22
C ALA A 31 4.78 7.75 5.19
N LEU A 32 5.29 8.97 5.14
CA LEU A 32 6.31 9.47 6.08
C LEU A 32 5.80 9.50 7.53
N ARG A 33 4.55 9.95 7.76
CA ARG A 33 3.92 9.90 9.09
C ARG A 33 3.72 8.46 9.58
N ALA A 34 3.27 7.57 8.70
CA ALA A 34 3.14 6.14 8.98
C ALA A 34 4.50 5.53 9.38
N GLN A 35 5.57 5.86 8.66
CA GLN A 35 6.92 5.40 8.96
C GLN A 35 7.43 5.93 10.32
N ALA A 36 7.13 7.18 10.65
CA ALA A 36 7.49 7.80 11.92
C ALA A 36 6.59 7.34 13.10
N GLY A 37 5.53 6.57 12.84
CA GLY A 37 4.57 6.14 13.84
C GLY A 37 3.64 7.24 14.35
N SER A 38 3.49 8.35 13.62
CA SER A 38 2.80 9.57 14.06
C SER A 38 1.39 9.77 13.46
N GLY A 39 0.82 8.76 12.79
CA GLY A 39 -0.56 8.76 12.30
C GLY A 39 -0.75 7.98 10.99
N GLY A 40 -1.99 7.60 10.67
CA GLY A 40 -2.45 6.98 9.43
C GLY A 40 -1.60 5.78 9.04
N ARG A 41 -1.69 4.68 9.80
CA ARG A 41 -0.75 3.55 9.66
C ARG A 41 -1.14 2.54 8.58
N ILE A 42 -2.43 2.41 8.29
CA ILE A 42 -2.94 1.32 7.46
C ILE A 42 -3.01 1.82 6.01
N PRO A 43 -2.14 1.34 5.09
CA PRO A 43 -2.33 1.62 3.67
C PRO A 43 -3.63 0.98 3.21
N ASN A 44 -4.41 1.67 2.40
CA ASN A 44 -5.66 1.17 1.86
C ASN A 44 -5.74 1.52 0.38
N GLY A 45 -5.67 0.53 -0.50
CA GLY A 45 -5.70 0.73 -1.95
C GLY A 45 -6.68 -0.21 -2.64
N ARG A 46 -7.12 0.19 -3.84
CA ARG A 46 -7.82 -0.70 -4.77
C ARG A 46 -6.79 -1.62 -5.44
N ILE A 47 -7.12 -2.90 -5.54
CA ILE A 47 -6.29 -3.91 -6.19
C ILE A 47 -6.58 -3.90 -7.68
N VAL A 48 -5.54 -3.92 -8.51
CA VAL A 48 -5.64 -4.06 -9.96
C VAL A 48 -4.61 -5.08 -10.45
N ASP A 49 -4.91 -5.73 -11.58
CA ASP A 49 -4.00 -6.67 -12.21
C ASP A 49 -2.73 -5.97 -12.72
N GLY A 50 -1.62 -6.72 -12.73
CA GLY A 50 -0.32 -6.28 -13.21
C GLY A 50 0.64 -5.91 -12.08
N THR A 51 1.94 -6.10 -12.32
CA THR A 51 2.98 -5.95 -11.28
C THR A 51 3.38 -4.50 -10.99
N GLU A 52 3.53 -3.65 -12.00
CA GLU A 52 4.09 -2.29 -11.85
C GLU A 52 5.40 -2.28 -11.01
N VAL A 53 5.43 -1.53 -9.90
CA VAL A 53 6.56 -1.48 -8.95
C VAL A 53 6.52 -2.63 -7.95
N ASN A 54 5.42 -3.38 -7.86
CA ASN A 54 5.15 -4.45 -6.89
C ASN A 54 5.81 -5.78 -7.28
N ARG A 55 7.10 -5.74 -7.65
CA ARG A 55 7.86 -6.91 -8.12
C ARG A 55 7.77 -8.07 -7.11
N GLY A 56 7.40 -9.25 -7.61
CA GLY A 56 7.14 -10.46 -6.81
C GLY A 56 5.66 -10.84 -6.75
N TRP A 57 4.77 -9.93 -7.16
CA TRP A 57 3.32 -10.12 -7.17
C TRP A 57 2.72 -9.83 -8.55
N SER A 58 1.58 -10.45 -8.86
CA SER A 58 0.87 -10.27 -10.13
C SER A 58 -0.15 -9.12 -10.13
N TRP A 59 -0.18 -8.33 -9.05
CA TRP A 59 -1.10 -7.22 -8.80
C TRP A 59 -0.38 -6.01 -8.21
N HIS A 60 -1.02 -4.84 -8.28
CA HIS A 60 -0.56 -3.63 -7.60
C HIS A 60 -1.73 -2.82 -7.04
N LEU A 61 -1.43 -1.85 -6.17
CA LEU A 61 -2.44 -0.94 -5.62
C LEU A 61 -2.50 0.37 -6.39
N VAL A 62 -3.73 0.85 -6.55
CA VAL A 62 -4.07 2.20 -7.01
C VAL A 62 -5.04 2.86 -6.03
N ASP A 63 -5.29 4.16 -6.18
CA ASP A 63 -6.19 4.94 -5.29
C ASP A 63 -5.87 4.74 -3.80
N VAL A 64 -4.58 4.84 -3.49
CA VAL A 64 -4.02 4.54 -2.18
C VAL A 64 -4.25 5.71 -1.23
N SER A 65 -4.78 5.42 -0.06
CA SER A 65 -4.86 6.33 1.06
C SER A 65 -4.36 5.64 2.34
N PHE A 66 -4.24 6.40 3.42
CA PHE A 66 -3.85 5.88 4.72
C PHE A 66 -5.00 6.10 5.69
N ALA A 67 -5.37 5.05 6.42
CA ALA A 67 -6.47 5.06 7.38
C ALA A 67 -5.98 4.79 8.81
N GLU A 68 -6.75 5.28 9.79
CA GLU A 68 -6.55 4.98 11.21
C GLU A 68 -7.22 3.66 11.64
N GLY A 69 -8.23 3.23 10.89
CA GLY A 69 -8.94 1.98 11.07
C GLY A 69 -9.66 1.59 9.78
N THR A 70 -9.76 0.30 9.53
CA THR A 70 -10.51 -0.28 8.39
C THR A 70 -11.32 -1.50 8.87
N ILE A 71 -12.00 -2.19 7.96
CA ILE A 71 -12.77 -3.41 8.28
C ILE A 71 -11.94 -4.67 8.03
N GLU A 72 -12.23 -5.75 8.77
CA GLU A 72 -11.50 -7.03 8.67
C GLU A 72 -11.47 -7.61 7.25
N LEU A 73 -12.47 -7.27 6.41
CA LEU A 73 -12.62 -7.81 5.06
C LEU A 73 -11.39 -7.58 4.16
N CYS A 74 -10.72 -6.42 4.28
CA CYS A 74 -9.55 -6.10 3.45
C CYS A 74 -8.22 -6.32 4.16
N ASP A 75 -8.22 -6.81 5.40
CA ASP A 75 -6.98 -7.18 6.12
C ASP A 75 -6.48 -8.56 5.66
N GLY A 76 -5.16 -8.75 5.64
CA GLY A 76 -4.53 -9.99 5.17
C GLY A 76 -3.07 -9.81 4.77
N ARG A 77 -2.49 -10.84 4.15
CA ARG A 77 -1.12 -10.82 3.61
C ARG A 77 -1.11 -10.59 2.09
N PRO A 78 -0.01 -10.07 1.52
CA PRO A 78 0.17 -10.00 0.07
C PRO A 78 -0.13 -11.32 -0.67
N SER A 79 0.23 -12.47 -0.09
CA SER A 79 -0.04 -13.79 -0.66
C SER A 79 -1.51 -14.19 -0.65
N ASP A 80 -2.32 -13.61 0.23
CA ASP A 80 -3.78 -13.81 0.21
C ASP A 80 -4.40 -13.06 -0.98
N VAL A 81 -3.91 -11.86 -1.28
CA VAL A 81 -4.28 -11.12 -2.49
C VAL A 81 -3.85 -11.86 -3.75
N GLU A 82 -2.63 -12.41 -3.79
CA GLU A 82 -2.15 -13.21 -4.93
C GLU A 82 -3.04 -14.41 -5.22
N LYS A 83 -3.54 -15.09 -4.17
CA LYS A 83 -4.44 -16.25 -4.32
C LYS A 83 -5.86 -15.87 -4.75
N ALA A 84 -6.38 -14.77 -4.22
CA ALA A 84 -7.77 -14.34 -4.45
C ALA A 84 -7.93 -13.37 -5.65
N GLY A 85 -6.82 -12.83 -6.15
CA GLY A 85 -6.77 -11.83 -7.20
C GLY A 85 -7.46 -10.51 -6.81
N VAL A 86 -7.87 -9.74 -7.83
CA VAL A 86 -8.52 -8.43 -7.67
C VAL A 86 -9.85 -8.46 -6.92
N SER A 87 -10.38 -9.63 -6.57
CA SER A 87 -11.62 -9.78 -5.79
C SER A 87 -11.39 -9.73 -4.27
N PHE A 88 -10.14 -9.88 -3.81
CA PHE A 88 -9.78 -9.88 -2.39
C PHE A 88 -10.34 -8.65 -1.68
N GLY A 89 -10.94 -8.85 -0.50
CA GLY A 89 -11.44 -7.76 0.34
C GLY A 89 -12.42 -6.81 -0.35
N GLY A 90 -13.22 -7.30 -1.30
CA GLY A 90 -14.11 -6.45 -2.10
C GLY A 90 -13.35 -5.56 -3.09
N GLY A 91 -12.18 -6.00 -3.54
CA GLY A 91 -11.28 -5.27 -4.43
C GLY A 91 -10.36 -4.26 -3.74
N ARG A 92 -10.21 -4.37 -2.42
CA ARG A 92 -9.31 -3.52 -1.64
C ARG A 92 -8.42 -4.34 -0.73
N PHE A 93 -7.22 -3.82 -0.51
CA PHE A 93 -6.25 -4.40 0.42
C PHE A 93 -5.85 -3.33 1.44
N CYS A 94 -6.00 -3.67 2.73
CA CYS A 94 -5.80 -2.78 3.87
C CYS A 94 -5.08 -3.44 5.05
N PRO A 95 -3.86 -3.98 4.86
CA PRO A 95 -3.16 -4.79 5.87
C PRO A 95 -2.92 -3.99 7.16
N TRP A 96 -3.58 -4.37 8.25
CA TRP A 96 -3.52 -3.68 9.55
C TRP A 96 -2.12 -3.71 10.17
N THR A 97 -1.38 -4.76 9.87
CA THR A 97 -0.02 -4.98 10.39
C THR A 97 1.07 -4.41 9.49
N ALA A 98 0.71 -3.73 8.39
CA ALA A 98 1.67 -3.16 7.48
C ALA A 98 2.55 -2.09 8.15
N ARG A 99 3.85 -2.15 7.83
CA ARG A 99 4.83 -1.17 8.27
C ARG A 99 5.60 -0.65 7.08
N VAL A 100 5.76 0.67 7.00
CA VAL A 100 6.63 1.29 5.99
C VAL A 100 8.09 1.02 6.35
N VAL A 101 8.80 0.29 5.49
CA VAL A 101 10.23 -0.07 5.71
C VAL A 101 11.18 0.65 4.77
N ALA A 102 10.69 1.18 3.65
CA ALA A 102 11.47 2.03 2.75
C ALA A 102 10.56 2.99 1.98
N ILE A 103 11.07 4.20 1.72
CA ILE A 103 10.47 5.21 0.83
C ILE A 103 11.57 5.67 -0.12
N ASN A 104 11.35 5.55 -1.43
CA ASN A 104 12.30 5.94 -2.47
C ASN A 104 11.62 6.96 -3.40
N ASP A 105 12.03 8.22 -3.28
CA ASP A 105 11.59 9.29 -4.18
C ASP A 105 12.13 9.05 -5.60
N MET A 106 11.33 9.41 -6.62
CA MET A 106 11.64 9.27 -8.05
C MET A 106 11.62 10.61 -8.78
#